data_AF-A0A452YXB2-F1
#
_entry.id   AF-A0A452YXB2-F1
#
_cell.length_a   1.000
_cell.length_b   1.000
_cell.length_c   1.000
_cell.angle_alpha   90.00
_cell.angle_beta   90.00
_cell.angle_gamma   90.00
#
_symmetry.space_group_name_H-M   'P 1'
#
loop_
_entity.id
_entity.type
_entity.pdbx_description
1 polymer ?
#
loop_
_entity_poly.entity_id
_entity_poly.type
_entity_poly.pdbx_seq_one_letter_code
_entity_poly.pdbx_strand_id
1 'polypeptide(L)'
;LAIGFLFLGGGTHSFSTSNSAIAALLITLYPRLPTGPNDNRCHLQAFRHLYVIATEPRRVQTVDVDTGLPVYCPLEVTVAETEYYDETNYCDVTPCLLPERSVLKNVRVCGPRYWPQLIKITPEDKPWWRSGDKTDPDPFNGGVLYIKRKVGSCSYSDDPIGCQSLLSRAMHEVNVLLHF
;
A
#
# COMPACT_ATOMS: atom_id res chain seq x y z
N LEU A 1 11.30 1.19 -20.20
CA LEU A 1 11.36 1.78 -18.84
C LEU A 1 9.98 2.21 -18.35
N ALA A 2 9.29 3.16 -19.00
CA ALA A 2 8.01 3.70 -18.51
C ALA A 2 6.95 2.66 -18.09
N ILE A 3 6.65 1.66 -18.94
CA ILE A 3 5.69 0.59 -18.60
C ILE A 3 6.14 -0.20 -17.37
N GLY A 4 7.44 -0.48 -17.24
CA GLY A 4 7.99 -1.18 -16.08
C GLY A 4 7.90 -0.37 -14.80
N PHE A 5 7.94 0.97 -14.89
CA PHE A 5 7.77 1.86 -13.74
C PHE A 5 6.33 1.93 -13.27
N LEU A 6 5.36 1.84 -14.18
CA LEU A 6 3.93 1.77 -13.81
C LEU A 6 3.63 0.52 -12.97
N PHE A 7 4.27 -0.60 -13.28
CA PHE A 7 4.07 -1.89 -12.59
C PHE A 7 5.29 -2.29 -11.75
N LEU A 8 5.97 -1.30 -11.15
CA LEU A 8 7.20 -1.52 -10.41
C LEU A 8 6.99 -2.55 -9.27
N GLY A 9 7.81 -3.60 -9.26
CA GLY A 9 7.66 -4.71 -8.31
C GLY A 9 6.28 -5.39 -8.37
N GLY A 10 5.61 -5.38 -9.52
CA GLY A 10 4.23 -5.88 -9.67
C GLY A 10 3.18 -5.00 -8.97
N GLY A 11 3.45 -3.71 -8.80
CA GLY A 11 2.58 -2.76 -8.08
C GLY A 11 2.78 -2.75 -6.57
N THR A 12 3.86 -3.36 -6.08
CA THR A 12 4.18 -3.40 -4.63
C THR A 12 5.20 -2.34 -4.21
N HIS A 13 5.94 -1.79 -5.18
CA HIS A 13 7.01 -0.83 -4.97
C HIS A 13 6.70 0.50 -5.65
N SER A 14 7.28 1.57 -5.12
CA SER A 14 7.28 2.90 -5.74
C SER A 14 8.67 3.52 -5.64
N PHE A 15 8.87 4.68 -6.28
CA PHE A 15 10.12 5.41 -6.18
C PHE A 15 10.13 6.34 -4.96
N SER A 16 11.27 6.36 -4.27
CA SER A 16 11.62 7.34 -3.23
C SER A 16 12.08 8.67 -3.82
N THR A 17 11.83 9.76 -3.11
CA THR A 17 12.41 11.09 -3.41
C THR A 17 13.63 11.45 -2.55
N SER A 18 14.26 10.47 -1.89
CA SER A 18 15.53 10.69 -1.18
C SER A 18 16.66 11.13 -2.12
N ASN A 19 17.66 11.83 -1.59
CA ASN A 19 18.80 12.33 -2.38
C ASN A 19 19.52 11.22 -3.19
N SER A 20 19.67 10.03 -2.60
CA SER A 20 20.28 8.87 -3.27
C SER A 20 19.37 8.30 -4.37
N ALA A 21 18.07 8.23 -4.12
CA ALA A 21 17.08 7.79 -5.10
C ALA A 21 17.03 8.73 -6.31
N ILE A 22 17.00 10.04 -6.08
CA ILE A 22 17.05 11.05 -7.14
C ILE A 22 18.33 10.91 -7.96
N ALA A 23 19.50 10.79 -7.31
CA ALA A 23 20.77 10.60 -8.00
C ALA A 23 20.76 9.34 -8.90
N ALA A 24 20.23 8.23 -8.40
CA ALA A 24 20.10 6.98 -9.16
C ALA A 24 19.12 7.12 -10.34
N LEU A 25 18.00 7.83 -10.15
CA LEU A 25 17.02 8.09 -11.21
C LEU A 25 17.58 9.02 -12.29
N LEU A 26 18.34 10.05 -11.93
CA LEU A 26 19.00 10.94 -12.91
C LEU A 26 19.96 10.17 -13.81
N ILE A 27 20.73 9.25 -13.24
CA ILE A 27 21.62 8.38 -14.01
C ILE A 27 20.77 7.46 -14.92
N THR A 28 19.75 6.82 -14.38
CA THR A 28 18.91 5.84 -15.10
C THR A 28 18.13 6.47 -16.26
N LEU A 29 17.59 7.66 -16.02
CA LEU A 29 16.70 8.40 -16.92
C LEU A 29 17.45 9.40 -17.79
N TYR A 30 18.76 9.19 -17.99
CA TYR A 30 19.52 10.02 -18.90
C TYR A 30 18.83 10.12 -20.27
N PRO A 31 18.53 11.34 -20.77
CA PRO A 31 17.50 11.56 -21.79
C PRO A 31 17.91 11.11 -23.20
N ARG A 32 19.20 10.80 -23.45
CA ARG A 32 19.62 10.22 -24.73
C ARG A 32 19.43 8.70 -24.73
N LEU A 33 18.56 8.20 -25.60
CA LEU A 33 18.35 6.79 -25.83
C LEU A 33 19.40 6.23 -26.81
N PRO A 34 19.78 4.94 -26.69
CA PRO A 34 20.69 4.32 -27.66
C PRO A 34 20.07 4.25 -29.05
N THR A 35 20.90 4.37 -30.07
CA THR A 35 20.51 4.15 -31.47
C THR A 35 20.52 2.67 -31.86
N GLY A 36 21.22 1.82 -31.11
CA GLY A 36 21.25 0.38 -31.29
C GLY A 36 21.64 -0.37 -30.01
N PRO A 37 21.53 -1.70 -29.96
CA PRO A 37 21.69 -2.48 -28.72
C PRO A 37 23.07 -2.35 -28.06
N ASN A 38 24.13 -2.15 -28.86
CA ASN A 38 25.51 -2.00 -28.37
C ASN A 38 25.97 -0.53 -28.26
N ASP A 39 25.06 0.43 -28.47
CA ASP A 39 25.37 1.86 -28.38
C ASP A 39 25.49 2.30 -26.91
N ASN A 40 26.74 2.54 -26.51
CA ASN A 40 27.11 3.04 -25.19
C ASN A 40 27.88 4.37 -25.25
N ARG A 41 27.82 5.08 -26.39
CA ARG A 41 28.67 6.26 -26.64
C ARG A 41 28.30 7.45 -25.75
N CYS A 42 27.01 7.72 -25.60
CA CYS A 42 26.52 8.85 -24.80
C CYS A 42 26.13 8.46 -23.37
N HIS A 43 25.77 7.19 -23.16
CA HIS A 43 25.35 6.68 -21.87
C HIS A 43 25.46 5.15 -21.86
N LEU A 44 26.00 4.58 -20.79
CA LEU A 44 26.14 3.14 -20.64
C LEU A 44 24.77 2.50 -20.37
N GLN A 45 24.33 1.54 -21.19
CA GLN A 45 23.00 0.96 -21.05
C GLN A 45 22.77 0.26 -19.70
N ALA A 46 23.82 -0.30 -19.09
CA ALA A 46 23.74 -0.94 -17.77
C ALA A 46 23.23 0.01 -16.68
N PHE A 47 23.54 1.31 -16.78
CA PHE A 47 23.11 2.32 -15.82
C PHE A 47 21.60 2.57 -15.84
N ARG A 48 20.89 2.15 -16.90
CA ARG A 48 19.42 2.21 -16.93
C ARG A 48 18.74 1.25 -15.96
N HIS A 49 19.50 0.40 -15.27
CA HIS A 49 18.98 -0.49 -14.22
C HIS A 49 19.19 0.05 -12.81
N LEU A 50 19.88 1.19 -12.64
CA LEU A 50 20.12 1.79 -11.33
C LEU A 50 18.85 2.32 -10.67
N TYR A 51 17.72 2.39 -11.38
CA TYR A 51 16.42 2.74 -10.81
C TYR A 51 16.06 1.84 -9.61
N VAL A 52 16.56 0.60 -9.57
CA VAL A 52 16.36 -0.35 -8.46
C VAL A 52 16.77 0.26 -7.11
N ILE A 53 17.82 1.09 -7.08
CA ILE A 53 18.30 1.77 -5.85
C ILE A 53 17.26 2.77 -5.34
N ALA A 54 16.49 3.38 -6.24
CA ALA A 54 15.44 4.33 -5.91
C ALA A 54 14.11 3.66 -5.53
N THR A 55 14.00 2.33 -5.68
CA THR A 55 12.75 1.61 -5.41
C THR A 55 12.63 1.26 -3.93
N GLU A 56 11.42 1.43 -3.39
CA GLU A 56 11.09 1.01 -2.04
C GLU A 56 9.70 0.36 -1.96
N PRO A 57 9.50 -0.63 -1.07
CA PRO A 57 8.19 -1.23 -0.87
C PRO A 57 7.28 -0.24 -0.14
N ARG A 58 6.11 0.05 -0.70
CA ARG A 58 5.10 0.92 -0.07
C ARG A 58 3.72 0.32 0.01
N ARG A 59 3.52 -0.87 -0.58
CA ARG A 59 2.23 -1.53 -0.55
C ARG A 59 1.90 -1.97 0.86
N VAL A 60 0.70 -1.63 1.31
CA VAL A 60 0.09 -2.22 2.51
C VAL A 60 -1.03 -3.16 2.11
N GLN A 61 -1.00 -4.36 2.68
CA GLN A 61 -2.02 -5.39 2.59
C GLN A 61 -2.64 -5.59 3.97
N THR A 62 -3.97 -5.61 4.05
CA THR A 62 -4.61 -6.04 5.30
C THR A 62 -4.84 -7.56 5.32
N VAL A 63 -4.67 -8.16 6.48
CA VAL A 63 -4.87 -9.60 6.72
C VAL A 63 -5.80 -9.76 7.91
N ASP A 64 -6.82 -10.60 7.76
CA ASP A 64 -7.74 -10.90 8.86
C ASP A 64 -7.06 -11.86 9.84
N VAL A 65 -7.02 -11.48 11.12
CA VAL A 65 -6.34 -12.23 12.19
C VAL A 65 -6.93 -13.63 12.38
N ASP A 66 -8.23 -13.80 12.14
CA ASP A 66 -8.91 -15.09 12.36
C ASP A 66 -8.64 -16.10 11.25
N THR A 67 -8.68 -15.63 10.00
CA THR A 67 -8.55 -16.50 8.84
C THR A 67 -7.12 -16.60 8.32
N GLY A 68 -6.27 -15.62 8.65
CA GLY A 68 -4.92 -15.48 8.10
C GLY A 68 -4.90 -15.13 6.61
N LEU A 69 -6.05 -14.76 6.03
CA LEU A 69 -6.19 -14.46 4.61
C LEU A 69 -6.11 -12.96 4.34
N PRO A 70 -5.57 -12.55 3.17
CA PRO A 70 -5.60 -11.15 2.75
C PRO A 70 -7.04 -10.71 2.49
N VAL A 71 -7.39 -9.54 3.02
CA VAL A 71 -8.74 -8.96 2.88
C VAL A 71 -8.66 -7.54 2.35
N TYR A 72 -9.77 -7.06 1.78
CA TYR A 72 -9.93 -5.64 1.49
C TYR A 72 -10.40 -4.92 2.76
N CYS A 73 -9.82 -3.76 3.02
CA CYS A 73 -10.23 -2.89 4.11
C CYS A 73 -9.99 -1.42 3.75
N PRO A 74 -10.97 -0.52 3.95
CA PRO A 74 -10.76 0.90 3.79
C PRO A 74 -9.85 1.43 4.90
N LEU A 75 -8.87 2.22 4.50
CA LEU A 75 -7.94 2.93 5.37
C LEU A 75 -8.12 4.42 5.14
N GLU A 76 -8.04 5.19 6.21
CA GLU A 76 -7.81 6.64 6.13
C GLU A 76 -6.33 6.90 6.39
N VAL A 77 -5.74 7.71 5.52
CA VAL A 77 -4.33 8.05 5.53
C VAL A 77 -4.23 9.55 5.76
N THR A 78 -3.47 9.94 6.79
CA THR A 78 -3.17 11.35 7.10
C THR A 78 -1.74 11.66 6.70
N VAL A 79 -1.60 12.63 5.81
CA VAL A 79 -0.31 13.20 5.41
C VAL A 79 -0.05 14.44 6.27
N ALA A 80 1.14 14.52 6.86
CA ALA A 80 1.58 15.65 7.66
C ALA A 80 1.61 16.94 6.85
N GLU A 81 1.41 18.07 7.54
CA GLU A 81 1.63 19.40 6.99
C GLU A 81 3.09 19.55 6.54
N THR A 82 3.27 20.16 5.37
CA THR A 82 4.58 20.48 4.78
C THR A 82 4.62 21.96 4.45
N GLU A 83 5.78 22.49 4.09
CA GLU A 83 5.91 23.91 3.69
C GLU A 83 5.01 24.30 2.50
N TYR A 84 4.58 23.33 1.69
CA TYR A 84 3.82 23.56 0.47
C TYR A 84 2.34 23.21 0.59
N TYR A 85 1.96 22.35 1.53
CA TYR A 85 0.62 21.78 1.63
C TYR A 85 0.21 21.63 3.10
N ASP A 86 -1.04 22.00 3.37
CA ASP A 86 -1.69 21.75 4.65
C ASP A 86 -1.84 20.24 4.93
N GLU A 87 -2.10 19.89 6.19
CA GLU A 87 -2.44 18.51 6.57
C GLU A 87 -3.66 18.01 5.80
N THR A 88 -3.50 16.87 5.12
CA THR A 88 -4.55 16.28 4.29
C THR A 88 -4.87 14.86 4.72
N ASN A 89 -6.16 14.53 4.65
CA ASN A 89 -6.68 13.21 4.92
C ASN A 89 -7.36 12.68 3.67
N TYR A 90 -7.06 11.44 3.30
CA TYR A 90 -7.73 10.75 2.21
C TYR A 90 -8.03 9.30 2.59
N CYS A 91 -9.01 8.72 1.91
CA CYS A 91 -9.40 7.33 2.11
C CYS A 91 -8.95 6.48 0.92
N ASP A 92 -8.41 5.31 1.20
CA ASP A 92 -8.01 4.32 0.21
C ASP A 92 -8.43 2.91 0.65
N VAL A 93 -8.43 1.94 -0.26
CA VAL A 93 -8.81 0.55 0.04
C VAL A 93 -7.62 -0.36 -0.17
N THR A 94 -7.25 -1.10 0.88
CA THR A 94 -6.16 -2.09 0.78
C THR A 94 -6.53 -3.25 -0.15
N PRO A 95 -5.58 -3.78 -0.95
CA PRO A 95 -4.18 -3.38 -1.03
C PRO A 95 -3.97 -2.06 -1.77
N CYS A 96 -3.18 -1.16 -1.17
CA CYS A 96 -2.87 0.15 -1.72
C CYS A 96 -1.41 0.54 -1.45
N LEU A 97 -0.92 1.55 -2.17
CA LEU A 97 0.40 2.14 -1.97
C LEU A 97 0.29 3.30 -0.98
N LEU A 98 1.11 3.26 0.07
CA LEU A 98 1.23 4.39 0.99
C LEU A 98 2.13 5.50 0.42
N PRO A 99 1.97 6.75 0.91
CA PRO A 99 2.85 7.84 0.53
C PRO A 99 4.25 7.64 1.13
N GLU A 100 5.16 8.59 0.91
CA GLU A 100 6.50 8.50 1.51
C GLU A 100 6.41 8.52 3.05
N ARG A 101 7.28 7.76 3.71
CA ARG A 101 7.28 7.67 5.17
C ARG A 101 7.57 9.02 5.84
N SER A 102 8.37 9.86 5.18
CA SER A 102 8.75 11.21 5.63
C SER A 102 7.57 12.18 5.73
N VAL A 103 6.47 11.93 5.03
CA VAL A 103 5.27 12.79 5.06
C VAL A 103 4.07 12.12 5.72
N LEU A 104 4.16 10.84 6.05
CA LEU A 104 3.02 10.11 6.59
C LEU A 104 2.92 10.28 8.12
N LYS A 105 1.77 10.76 8.59
CA LYS A 105 1.52 11.02 10.01
C LYS A 105 0.79 9.87 10.69
N ASN A 106 -0.28 9.38 10.09
CA ASN A 106 -1.03 8.26 10.64
C ASN A 106 -1.82 7.49 9.58
N VAL A 107 -2.11 6.23 9.90
CA VAL A 107 -2.97 5.35 9.12
C VAL A 107 -4.03 4.79 10.05
N ARG A 108 -5.30 4.94 9.69
CA ARG A 108 -6.44 4.48 10.46
C ARG A 108 -7.23 3.44 9.68
N VAL A 109 -7.53 2.31 10.32
CA VAL A 109 -8.49 1.34 9.82
C VAL A 109 -9.89 1.94 9.94
N CYS A 110 -10.55 2.11 8.80
CA CYS A 110 -11.88 2.69 8.70
C CYS A 110 -12.92 1.63 8.33
N GLY A 111 -14.18 2.02 8.42
CA GLY A 111 -15.31 1.20 8.01
C GLY A 111 -16.01 0.46 9.16
N PRO A 112 -17.26 0.02 8.93
CA PRO A 112 -18.07 -0.58 9.99
C PRO A 112 -17.66 -2.01 10.33
N ARG A 113 -16.96 -2.72 9.42
CA ARG A 113 -16.79 -4.18 9.46
C ARG A 113 -15.58 -4.69 10.22
N TYR A 114 -14.55 -3.86 10.35
CA TYR A 114 -13.33 -4.20 11.08
C TYR A 114 -13.20 -3.29 12.30
N TRP A 115 -12.46 -3.76 13.29
CA TRP A 115 -12.15 -2.95 14.46
C TRP A 115 -11.25 -1.76 14.08
N PRO A 116 -11.60 -0.53 14.50
CA PRO A 116 -10.78 0.63 14.18
C PRO A 116 -9.44 0.54 14.92
N GLN A 117 -8.37 0.83 14.21
CA GLN A 117 -7.02 0.86 14.72
C GLN A 117 -6.33 2.10 14.16
N LEU A 118 -5.74 2.91 15.02
CA LEU A 118 -4.95 4.08 14.63
C LEU A 118 -3.47 3.76 14.80
N ILE A 119 -2.74 3.81 13.71
CA ILE A 119 -1.29 3.63 13.68
C ILE A 119 -0.68 5.01 13.49
N LYS A 120 -0.05 5.52 14.53
CA LYS A 120 0.72 6.77 14.45
C LYS A 120 2.12 6.44 13.98
N ILE A 121 2.61 7.21 13.03
CA ILE A 121 3.93 7.04 12.43
C ILE A 121 4.68 8.34 12.71
N THR A 122 5.90 8.21 13.23
CA THR A 122 6.80 9.35 13.31
C THR A 122 7.38 9.57 11.91
N PRO A 123 7.22 10.76 11.34
CA PRO A 123 7.84 11.09 10.06
C PRO A 123 9.37 10.97 10.20
N GLU A 124 9.97 10.06 9.44
CA GLU A 124 11.41 9.81 9.43
C GLU A 124 11.88 9.64 7.99
N ASP A 125 13.08 10.13 7.68
CA ASP A 125 13.75 9.95 6.37
C ASP A 125 14.30 8.53 6.17
N LYS A 126 13.80 7.56 6.92
CA LYS A 126 14.16 6.15 6.77
C LYS A 126 13.24 5.49 5.73
N PRO A 127 13.76 4.52 4.95
CA PRO A 127 12.93 3.74 4.05
C PRO A 127 11.88 2.94 4.83
N TRP A 128 10.78 2.59 4.16
CA TRP A 128 9.58 2.00 4.75
C TRP A 128 9.81 0.71 5.57
N TRP A 129 10.29 -0.36 4.94
CA TRP A 129 10.74 -1.59 5.58
C TRP A 129 11.60 -2.34 4.57
N ARG A 130 12.47 -3.25 5.03
CA ARG A 130 13.19 -4.18 4.15
C ARG A 130 12.52 -5.54 4.20
N SER A 131 12.34 -6.16 3.03
CA SER A 131 11.78 -7.52 2.95
C SER A 131 12.63 -8.48 3.79
N GLY A 132 12.02 -9.09 4.80
CA GLY A 132 12.66 -10.09 5.65
C GLY A 132 13.10 -9.61 7.04
N ASP A 133 13.01 -8.32 7.35
CA ASP A 133 13.30 -7.84 8.71
C ASP A 133 12.07 -7.98 9.61
N LYS A 134 12.02 -9.08 10.38
CA LYS A 134 10.99 -9.34 11.38
C LYS A 134 11.30 -8.70 12.74
N THR A 135 12.46 -8.04 12.85
CA THR A 135 13.00 -7.56 14.13
C THR A 135 12.73 -6.08 14.38
N ASP A 136 12.41 -5.32 13.35
CA ASP A 136 11.99 -3.93 13.51
C ASP A 136 10.58 -3.84 14.10
N PRO A 137 10.33 -2.99 15.11
CA PRO A 137 9.02 -2.78 15.74
C PRO A 137 8.06 -1.98 14.83
N ASP A 138 8.25 -2.04 13.51
CA ASP A 138 7.42 -1.31 12.56
C ASP A 138 5.99 -1.86 12.56
N PRO A 139 4.98 -0.98 12.63
CA PRO A 139 3.59 -1.39 12.79
C PRO A 139 3.01 -2.15 11.57
N PHE A 140 3.72 -2.12 10.44
CA PHE A 140 3.29 -2.76 9.20
C PHE A 140 4.01 -4.09 8.90
N ASN A 141 4.89 -4.62 9.77
CA ASN A 141 5.51 -5.96 9.62
C ASN A 141 5.79 -6.41 8.16
N GLY A 142 6.55 -5.61 7.41
CA GLY A 142 6.84 -5.90 6.00
C GLY A 142 5.74 -5.56 4.99
N GLY A 143 4.82 -4.65 5.32
CA GLY A 143 3.68 -4.23 4.48
C GLY A 143 2.38 -4.98 4.76
N VAL A 144 2.26 -5.69 5.88
CA VAL A 144 1.07 -6.38 6.33
C VAL A 144 0.49 -5.74 7.58
N LEU A 145 -0.77 -5.32 7.50
CA LEU A 145 -1.55 -4.84 8.63
C LEU A 145 -2.58 -5.88 9.05
N TYR A 146 -2.41 -6.42 10.26
CA TYR A 146 -3.34 -7.39 10.83
C TYR A 146 -4.57 -6.68 11.40
N ILE A 147 -5.76 -7.05 10.92
CA ILE A 147 -7.03 -6.48 11.35
C ILE A 147 -7.98 -7.56 11.83
N LYS A 148 -8.85 -7.21 12.78
CA LYS A 148 -9.87 -8.14 13.29
C LYS A 148 -11.23 -7.75 12.74
N ARG A 149 -11.91 -8.69 12.10
CA ARG A 149 -13.30 -8.51 11.65
C ARG A 149 -14.26 -8.48 12.84
N LYS A 150 -15.27 -7.60 12.79
CA LYS A 150 -16.34 -7.56 13.78
C LYS A 150 -17.32 -8.72 13.53
N VAL A 151 -17.82 -9.28 14.63
CA VAL A 151 -18.82 -10.36 14.58
C VAL A 151 -20.07 -9.87 13.83
N GLY A 152 -20.67 -10.75 13.01
CA GLY A 152 -21.86 -10.41 12.22
C GLY A 152 -21.57 -9.76 10.86
N SER A 153 -20.33 -9.32 10.62
CA SER A 153 -19.91 -8.72 9.34
C SER A 153 -19.24 -9.73 8.42
N CYS A 154 -19.52 -9.65 7.11
CA CYS A 154 -18.83 -10.40 6.07
C CYS A 154 -17.61 -9.61 5.54
N SER A 155 -16.65 -10.31 4.91
CA SER A 155 -15.52 -9.63 4.25
C SER A 155 -16.04 -8.75 3.10
N TYR A 156 -15.26 -7.75 2.67
CA TYR A 156 -15.63 -6.94 1.49
C TYR A 156 -15.57 -7.73 0.18
N SER A 157 -14.82 -8.84 0.13
CA SER A 157 -14.82 -9.76 -1.01
C SER A 157 -16.14 -10.51 -1.15
N ASP A 158 -16.69 -10.97 -0.02
CA ASP A 158 -17.93 -11.76 0.01
C ASP A 158 -19.18 -10.88 -0.11
N ASP A 159 -19.12 -9.67 0.45
CA ASP A 159 -20.23 -8.73 0.44
C ASP A 159 -19.72 -7.32 0.16
N PRO A 160 -19.55 -6.89 -1.11
CA PRO A 160 -18.99 -5.58 -1.40
C PRO A 160 -19.84 -4.41 -0.87
N ILE A 161 -21.17 -4.59 -0.81
CA ILE A 161 -22.14 -3.52 -0.55
C ILE A 161 -22.58 -3.49 0.93
N GLY A 162 -22.51 -4.61 1.65
CA GLY A 162 -22.92 -4.71 3.05
C GLY A 162 -24.35 -5.22 3.24
N CYS A 163 -24.96 -5.73 2.17
CA CYS A 163 -26.35 -6.17 2.15
C CYS A 163 -26.52 -7.66 2.50
N GLN A 164 -25.42 -8.39 2.72
CA GLN A 164 -25.42 -9.82 3.04
C GLN A 164 -24.79 -10.12 4.41
N SER A 165 -24.91 -9.18 5.35
CA SER A 165 -24.58 -9.43 6.76
C SER A 165 -25.23 -10.73 7.26
N LEU A 166 -24.59 -11.41 8.22
CA LEU A 166 -25.11 -12.67 8.76
C LEU A 166 -26.55 -12.54 9.29
N LEU A 167 -26.90 -11.37 9.84
CA LEU A 167 -28.26 -11.02 10.24
C LEU A 167 -29.22 -10.96 9.05
N SER A 168 -28.86 -10.26 7.98
CA SER A 168 -29.70 -10.20 6.77
C SER A 168 -29.89 -11.57 6.10
N ARG A 169 -28.85 -12.43 6.11
CA ARG A 169 -28.94 -13.81 5.61
C ARG A 169 -29.84 -14.67 6.48
N ALA A 170 -29.69 -14.60 7.81
CA ALA A 170 -30.56 -15.31 8.74
C ALA A 170 -32.03 -14.88 8.59
N MET A 171 -32.29 -13.56 8.48
CA MET A 171 -33.64 -13.05 8.27
C MET A 171 -34.23 -13.45 6.91
N HIS A 172 -33.41 -13.50 5.85
CA HIS A 172 -33.85 -13.98 4.54
C HIS A 172 -34.18 -15.47 4.56
N GLU A 173 -33.38 -16.32 5.23
CA GLU A 173 -33.71 -17.75 5.38
C GLU A 173 -34.97 -17.98 6.21
N VAL A 174 -35.16 -17.23 7.30
CA VAL A 174 -36.39 -17.30 8.11
C VAL A 174 -37.61 -16.91 7.28
N ASN A 175 -37.50 -15.90 6.41
CA ASN A 175 -38.63 -15.48 5.57
C ASN A 175 -38.98 -16.53 4.49
N VAL A 176 -38.00 -17.29 4.00
CA VAL A 176 -38.25 -18.40 3.06
C VAL A 176 -38.89 -19.61 3.76
N LEU A 177 -38.53 -19.86 5.02
CA LEU A 177 -39.14 -20.93 5.84
C LEU A 177 -40.57 -20.62 6.31
N LEU A 178 -40.95 -19.34 6.41
CA LEU A 178 -42.29 -18.91 6.81
C LEU A 178 -43.33 -18.91 5.67
N HIS A 179 -42.92 -19.28 4.45
CA HIS A 179 -43.78 -19.39 3.28
C HIS A 179 -44.18 -20.85 2.92
N PHE A 180 -44.08 -21.79 3.88
CA PHE A 180 -44.63 -23.15 3.79
C PHE A 180 -45.64 -23.42 4.90
#